data_AF-A0A6D2KQJ3-F1
#
_entry.id   AF-A0A6D2KQJ3-F1
#
_cell.length_a   1.000
_cell.length_b   1.000
_cell.length_c   1.000
_cell.angle_alpha   90.00
_cell.angle_beta   90.00
_cell.angle_gamma   90.00
#
_symmetry.space_group_name_H-M   'P 1'
#
loop_
_entity.id
_entity.type
_entity.pdbx_description
1 polymer ?
#
loop_
_entity_poly.entity_id
_entity_poly.type
_entity_poly.pdbx_seq_one_letter_code
_entity_poly.pdbx_strand_id
1 'polypeptide(L)'
;MGSEGHDLATRFGHSIVDPVPSLFTFKINDPLLIELAGISFSKVQARLKLENQRPDLSNLEQIGPMLVTHWGLSGPVILRLSAWGARHLFTSEYKGLLIVDFIPDINIEAAKSLLRQHKLQFSVTTSYVFHSFCSLCFLFLV
;
A
#
# COMPACT_ATOMS: atom_id res chain seq x y z
N MET A 1 -19.19 14.32 19.46
CA MET A 1 -18.24 15.44 19.55
C MET A 1 -17.91 15.85 18.11
N GLY A 2 -18.26 17.08 17.68
CA GLY A 2 -17.67 17.68 16.46
C GLY A 2 -18.57 18.14 15.29
N SER A 3 -19.86 18.46 15.45
CA SER A 3 -20.66 19.06 14.34
C SER A 3 -20.64 20.59 14.28
N GLU A 4 -20.20 21.26 15.35
CA GLU A 4 -20.36 22.71 15.54
C GLU A 4 -19.79 23.55 14.40
N GLY A 5 -18.67 23.11 13.81
CA GLY A 5 -18.06 23.78 12.65
C GLY A 5 -18.88 23.63 11.36
N HIS A 6 -19.47 22.46 11.12
CA HIS A 6 -20.37 22.22 9.98
C HIS A 6 -21.68 23.02 10.14
N ASP A 7 -22.20 23.07 11.37
CA ASP A 7 -23.40 23.82 11.71
C ASP A 7 -23.18 25.32 11.47
N LEU A 8 -22.01 25.86 11.87
CA LEU A 8 -21.63 27.24 11.59
C LEU A 8 -21.56 27.54 10.09
N ALA A 9 -20.86 26.71 9.31
CA ALA A 9 -20.72 26.90 7.87
C ALA A 9 -22.09 26.87 7.15
N THR A 10 -22.98 25.96 7.55
CA THR A 10 -24.34 25.87 7.00
C THR A 10 -25.16 27.13 7.32
N ARG A 11 -25.05 27.69 8.53
CA ARG A 11 -25.73 28.96 8.89
C ARG A 11 -25.28 30.15 8.05
N PHE A 12 -24.05 30.13 7.52
CA PHE A 12 -23.54 31.14 6.58
C PHE A 12 -23.82 30.81 5.10
N GLY A 13 -24.60 29.77 4.81
CA GLY A 13 -25.04 29.42 3.46
C GLY A 13 -24.06 28.55 2.67
N HIS A 14 -23.03 27.97 3.30
CA HIS A 14 -22.14 27.01 2.65
C HIS A 14 -22.77 25.62 2.60
N SER A 15 -22.46 24.85 1.55
CA SER A 15 -22.76 23.42 1.47
C SER A 15 -21.63 22.60 2.10
N ILE A 16 -22.00 21.52 2.79
CA ILE A 16 -21.05 20.56 3.35
C ILE A 16 -20.98 19.35 2.42
N VAL A 17 -19.77 18.95 2.04
CA VAL A 17 -19.54 17.68 1.36
C VAL A 17 -19.38 16.61 2.42
N ASP A 18 -20.13 15.51 2.30
CA ASP A 18 -20.12 14.42 3.29
C ASP A 18 -18.69 13.95 3.58
N PRO A 19 -18.24 13.97 4.84
CA PRO A 19 -16.88 13.54 5.16
C PRO A 19 -16.72 12.05 4.92
N VAL A 20 -15.55 11.65 4.41
CA VAL A 20 -15.12 10.25 4.32
C VAL A 20 -13.82 10.05 5.08
N PRO A 21 -13.58 8.88 5.69
CA PRO A 21 -12.32 8.55 6.33
C PRO A 21 -11.12 8.75 5.40
N SER A 22 -10.00 9.21 5.97
CA SER A 22 -8.70 9.38 5.32
C SER A 22 -7.58 9.16 6.35
N LEU A 23 -6.33 9.04 5.89
CA LEU A 23 -5.16 8.82 6.77
C LEU A 23 -5.29 7.59 7.66
N PHE A 24 -5.81 6.49 7.10
CA PHE A 24 -5.91 5.20 7.75
C PHE A 24 -4.93 4.17 7.17
N THR A 25 -4.68 3.12 7.94
CA THR A 25 -3.85 1.95 7.55
C THR A 25 -4.65 0.95 6.73
N PHE A 26 -3.99 0.19 5.86
CA PHE A 26 -4.67 -0.86 5.09
C PHE A 26 -4.61 -2.17 5.85
N LYS A 27 -5.78 -2.78 6.06
CA LYS A 27 -5.90 -4.11 6.62
C LYS A 27 -5.79 -5.14 5.51
N ILE A 28 -5.04 -6.19 5.80
CA ILE A 28 -4.60 -7.18 4.82
C ILE A 28 -4.61 -8.52 5.50
N ASN A 29 -5.41 -9.44 4.98
CA ASN A 29 -5.43 -10.79 5.47
C ASN A 29 -4.43 -11.64 4.68
N ASP A 30 -3.13 -11.48 4.97
CA ASP A 30 -2.06 -12.31 4.41
C ASP A 30 -1.17 -12.87 5.53
N PRO A 31 -1.07 -14.20 5.69
CA PRO A 31 -0.23 -14.83 6.70
C PRO A 31 1.23 -14.37 6.68
N LEU A 32 1.80 -14.08 5.51
CA LEU A 32 3.18 -13.62 5.39
C LEU A 32 3.39 -12.26 6.06
N LEU A 33 2.39 -11.38 6.03
CA LEU A 33 2.51 -10.07 6.69
C LEU A 33 2.46 -10.17 8.21
N ILE A 34 1.72 -11.15 8.75
CA ILE A 34 1.65 -11.39 10.19
C ILE A 34 3.04 -11.78 10.73
N GLU A 35 3.75 -12.65 10.02
CA GLU A 35 5.12 -13.07 10.39
C GLU A 35 6.15 -11.94 10.26
N LEU A 36 5.87 -10.94 9.42
CA LEU A 36 6.73 -9.78 9.17
C LEU A 36 6.35 -8.55 9.99
N ALA A 37 5.42 -8.67 10.95
CA ALA A 37 4.96 -7.55 11.75
C ALA A 37 6.12 -6.87 12.52
N GLY A 38 6.18 -5.54 12.43
CA GLY A 38 7.25 -4.73 13.02
C GLY A 38 8.39 -4.41 12.05
N ILE A 39 8.47 -5.05 10.87
CA ILE A 39 9.45 -4.71 9.85
C ILE A 39 9.08 -3.38 9.19
N SER A 40 10.07 -2.48 9.13
CA SER A 40 9.96 -1.20 8.44
C SER A 40 10.84 -1.17 7.19
N PHE A 41 10.30 -0.62 6.11
CA PHE A 41 11.04 -0.32 4.89
C PHE A 41 11.19 1.20 4.78
N SER A 42 12.42 1.68 4.61
CA SER A 42 12.71 3.11 4.48
C SER A 42 12.17 3.71 3.17
N LYS A 43 12.10 2.88 2.13
CA LYS A 43 11.61 3.27 0.81
C LYS A 43 10.95 2.09 0.11
N VAL A 44 9.67 2.23 -0.20
CA VAL A 44 8.91 1.36 -1.11
C VAL A 44 8.13 2.23 -2.08
N GLN A 45 7.72 1.64 -3.21
CA GLN A 45 6.73 2.23 -4.10
C GLN A 45 5.44 1.41 -3.99
N ALA A 46 4.35 2.06 -3.62
CA ALA A 46 3.06 1.42 -3.41
C ALA A 46 2.02 2.03 -4.35
N ARG A 47 1.23 1.18 -5.03
CA ARG A 47 0.19 1.59 -5.97
C ARG A 47 -1.13 0.89 -5.65
N LEU A 48 -2.18 1.68 -5.52
CA LEU A 48 -3.54 1.22 -5.26
C LEU A 48 -4.35 1.13 -6.58
N LYS A 49 -4.88 -0.05 -6.85
CA LYS A 49 -5.82 -0.32 -7.95
C LYS A 49 -7.20 -0.63 -7.37
N LEU A 50 -8.23 0.03 -7.90
CA LEU A 50 -9.61 -0.13 -7.48
C LEU A 50 -10.45 -0.63 -8.66
N GLU A 51 -11.43 -1.49 -8.39
CA GLU A 51 -12.38 -1.93 -9.41
C GLU A 51 -13.26 -0.73 -9.82
N ASN A 52 -13.39 -0.46 -11.13
CA ASN A 52 -14.11 0.67 -11.74
C ASN A 52 -13.37 2.02 -11.86
N GLN A 53 -12.04 2.04 -11.94
CA GLN A 53 -11.29 3.28 -12.20
C GLN A 53 -11.67 3.93 -13.54
N ARG A 54 -12.08 5.21 -13.50
CA ARG A 54 -12.12 6.08 -14.69
C ARG A 54 -10.68 6.42 -15.11
N PRO A 55 -10.39 6.59 -16.41
CA PRO A 55 -9.02 6.83 -16.93
C PRO A 55 -8.28 8.04 -16.33
N ASP A 56 -9.03 9.04 -15.86
CA ASP A 56 -8.54 10.30 -15.26
C ASP A 56 -7.88 10.10 -13.87
N LEU A 57 -8.15 8.98 -13.20
CA LEU A 57 -7.62 8.66 -11.86
C LEU A 57 -6.32 7.84 -11.90
N SER A 58 -5.62 7.92 -13.03
CA SER A 58 -4.40 7.18 -13.33
C SER A 58 -3.22 7.67 -12.49
N ASN A 59 -3.18 7.17 -11.25
CA ASN A 59 -2.02 6.69 -10.49
C ASN A 59 -2.13 7.10 -9.02
N LEU A 60 -2.96 6.38 -8.26
CA LEU A 60 -2.82 6.30 -6.80
C LEU A 60 -1.53 5.54 -6.48
N GLU A 61 -0.40 6.21 -6.64
CA GLU A 61 0.93 5.68 -6.43
C GLU A 61 1.72 6.62 -5.51
N GLN A 62 2.45 6.05 -4.57
CA GLN A 62 3.24 6.79 -3.58
C GLN A 62 4.57 6.09 -3.37
N ILE A 63 5.61 6.87 -3.11
CA ILE A 63 6.93 6.38 -2.71
C ILE A 63 7.24 6.91 -1.32
N GLY A 64 7.71 6.04 -0.42
CA GLY A 64 8.13 6.46 0.91
C GLY A 64 8.24 5.31 1.90
N PRO A 65 8.38 5.64 3.20
CA PRO A 65 8.50 4.63 4.25
C PRO A 65 7.20 3.85 4.46
N MET A 66 7.35 2.57 4.77
CA MET A 66 6.26 1.64 5.05
C MET A 66 6.55 0.82 6.31
N LEU A 67 5.50 0.50 7.06
CA LEU A 67 5.56 -0.37 8.23
C LEU A 67 4.62 -1.56 8.01
N VAL A 68 5.11 -2.77 8.21
CA VAL A 68 4.27 -3.98 8.30
C VAL A 68 3.74 -4.10 9.73
N THR A 69 2.43 -4.28 9.87
CA THR A 69 1.77 -4.47 11.17
C THR A 69 1.12 -5.86 11.22
N HIS A 70 0.71 -6.27 12.42
CA HIS A 70 0.05 -7.56 12.65
C HIS A 70 -1.32 -7.71 11.97
N TRP A 71 -1.85 -6.66 11.34
CA TRP A 71 -3.13 -6.68 10.62
C TRP A 71 -3.03 -6.12 9.20
N GLY A 72 -1.84 -5.73 8.73
CA GLY A 72 -1.66 -5.20 7.38
C GLY A 72 -0.48 -4.23 7.23
N LEU A 73 -0.71 -3.11 6.54
CA LEU A 73 0.33 -2.13 6.19
C LEU A 73 -0.01 -0.73 6.70
N SER A 74 1.03 -0.04 7.15
CA SER A 74 1.01 1.33 7.67
C SER A 74 2.22 2.12 7.15
N GLY A 75 2.46 3.29 7.73
CA GLY A 75 3.54 4.20 7.39
C GLY A 75 3.11 5.30 6.40
N PRO A 76 3.95 6.33 6.22
CA PRO A 76 3.63 7.50 5.40
C PRO A 76 3.12 7.17 4.00
N VAL A 77 3.66 6.13 3.35
CA VAL A 77 3.24 5.74 1.99
C VAL A 77 1.77 5.27 1.97
N ILE A 78 1.34 4.50 2.98
CA ILE A 78 -0.02 3.96 3.07
C ILE A 78 -1.01 5.05 3.50
N LEU A 79 -0.64 5.88 4.49
CA LEU A 79 -1.49 6.97 4.94
C LEU A 79 -1.75 7.99 3.83
N ARG A 80 -0.75 8.28 3.00
CA ARG A 80 -0.92 9.14 1.82
C ARG A 80 -1.84 8.50 0.79
N LEU A 81 -1.69 7.21 0.50
CA LEU A 81 -2.58 6.50 -0.41
C LEU A 81 -4.04 6.54 0.09
N SER A 82 -4.28 6.34 1.38
CA SER A 82 -5.63 6.39 1.94
C SER A 82 -6.23 7.79 1.93
N ALA A 83 -5.41 8.85 2.08
CA ALA A 83 -5.85 10.23 1.95
C ALA A 83 -6.20 10.61 0.51
N TRP A 84 -5.30 10.37 -0.45
CA TRP A 84 -5.53 10.68 -1.86
C TRP A 84 -6.63 9.81 -2.47
N GLY A 85 -6.71 8.55 -2.04
CA GLY A 85 -7.71 7.59 -2.50
C GLY A 85 -9.03 7.62 -1.73
N ALA A 86 -9.20 8.48 -0.71
CA ALA A 86 -10.28 8.37 0.27
C ALA A 86 -11.68 8.21 -0.33
N ARG A 87 -12.03 9.05 -1.31
CA ARG A 87 -13.33 9.01 -1.99
C ARG A 87 -13.52 7.74 -2.81
N HIS A 88 -12.47 7.31 -3.51
CA HIS A 88 -12.52 6.10 -4.34
C HIS A 88 -12.59 4.84 -3.48
N LEU A 89 -11.80 4.78 -2.41
CA LEU A 89 -11.86 3.74 -1.41
C LEU A 89 -13.25 3.68 -0.78
N PHE A 90 -13.85 4.82 -0.43
CA PHE A 90 -15.22 4.87 0.08
C PHE A 90 -16.23 4.26 -0.91
N THR A 91 -16.17 4.65 -2.20
CA THR A 91 -17.07 4.10 -3.24
C THR A 91 -16.83 2.62 -3.55
N SER A 92 -15.60 2.13 -3.33
CA SER A 92 -15.22 0.73 -3.52
C SER A 92 -15.43 -0.12 -2.26
N GLU A 93 -16.14 0.40 -1.25
CA GLU A 93 -16.32 -0.26 0.05
C GLU A 93 -14.98 -0.69 0.68
N TYR A 94 -13.95 0.12 0.47
CA TYR A 94 -12.57 -0.06 0.89
C TYR A 94 -11.91 -1.35 0.38
N LYS A 95 -12.39 -1.89 -0.74
CA LYS A 95 -11.80 -3.04 -1.42
C LYS A 95 -10.93 -2.58 -2.58
N GLY A 96 -9.77 -3.22 -2.71
CA GLY A 96 -8.79 -2.87 -3.73
C GLY A 96 -7.60 -3.80 -3.73
N LEU A 97 -6.76 -3.62 -4.74
CA LEU A 97 -5.49 -4.32 -4.90
C LEU A 97 -4.36 -3.32 -4.64
N LEU A 98 -3.52 -3.61 -3.65
CA LEU A 98 -2.27 -2.86 -3.46
C LEU A 98 -1.11 -3.65 -4.06
N ILE A 99 -0.33 -2.95 -4.86
CA ILE A 99 0.92 -3.45 -5.42
C ILE A 99 2.04 -2.72 -4.72
N VAL A 100 2.97 -3.47 -4.12
CA VAL A 100 4.14 -2.92 -3.41
C VAL A 100 5.41 -3.41 -4.08
N ASP A 101 6.24 -2.47 -4.50
CA ASP A 101 7.64 -2.68 -4.87
C ASP A 101 8.52 -2.29 -3.68
N PHE A 102 9.18 -3.30 -3.11
CA PHE A 102 10.04 -3.16 -1.94
C PHE A 102 11.45 -2.67 -2.28
N ILE A 103 11.85 -2.71 -3.55
CA ILE A 103 13.18 -2.31 -4.03
C ILE A 103 13.08 -1.44 -5.30
N PRO A 104 12.35 -0.31 -5.24
CA PRO A 104 12.00 0.47 -6.43
C PRO A 104 13.20 1.09 -7.17
N ASP A 105 14.37 1.13 -6.54
CA ASP A 105 15.61 1.63 -7.14
C ASP A 105 16.37 0.58 -7.96
N ILE A 106 15.96 -0.69 -7.89
CA ILE A 106 16.61 -1.80 -8.57
C ILE A 106 15.64 -2.37 -9.60
N ASN A 107 15.98 -2.23 -10.88
CA ASN A 107 15.19 -2.87 -11.92
C ASN A 107 15.35 -4.40 -11.88
N ILE A 108 14.40 -5.10 -12.49
CA ILE A 108 14.31 -6.56 -12.43
C ILE A 108 15.55 -7.27 -12.99
N GLU A 109 16.21 -6.72 -14.01
CA GLU A 109 17.39 -7.33 -14.61
C GLU A 109 18.63 -7.18 -13.73
N ALA A 110 18.78 -6.02 -13.07
CA ALA A 110 19.81 -5.81 -12.05
C ALA A 110 19.60 -6.74 -10.85
N ALA A 111 18.36 -6.87 -10.36
CA ALA A 111 18.03 -7.79 -9.27
C ALA A 111 18.36 -9.25 -9.63
N LYS A 112 17.97 -9.71 -10.83
CA LYS A 112 18.31 -11.05 -11.33
C LYS A 112 19.81 -11.27 -11.40
N SER A 113 20.55 -10.28 -11.89
CA SER A 113 22.01 -10.36 -12.03
C SER A 113 22.70 -10.47 -10.66
N LEU A 114 22.27 -9.68 -9.68
CA LEU A 114 22.75 -9.74 -8.30
C LEU A 114 22.50 -11.12 -7.67
N LEU A 115 21.28 -11.65 -7.81
CA LEU A 115 20.93 -12.98 -7.30
C LEU A 115 21.76 -14.10 -7.95
N ARG A 116 21.99 -14.02 -9.27
CA ARG A 116 22.84 -14.98 -9.98
C ARG A 116 24.28 -14.95 -9.47
N GLN A 117 24.84 -13.75 -9.30
CA GLN A 117 26.20 -13.58 -8.79
C GLN A 117 26.33 -14.14 -7.37
N HIS A 118 25.40 -13.83 -6.47
CA HIS A 118 25.38 -14.38 -5.12
C HIS A 118 25.27 -15.91 -5.12
N LYS A 119 24.41 -16.49 -5.96
CA LYS A 119 24.27 -17.95 -6.07
C LYS A 119 25.59 -18.63 -6.46
N LEU A 120 26.34 -18.04 -7.39
CA LEU A 120 27.64 -18.57 -7.82
C LEU A 120 28.70 -18.43 -6.72
N GLN A 121 28.67 -17.32 -5.97
CA GLN A 121 29.63 -17.03 -4.90
C GLN A 121 29.44 -17.91 -3.65
N PHE A 122 28.19 -18.26 -3.31
CA PHE A 122 27.83 -18.99 -2.09
C PHE A 122 27.32 -20.41 -2.34
N SER A 123 27.74 -21.05 -3.44
CA SER A 123 27.35 -22.41 -3.79
C SER A 123 27.86 -23.43 -2.75
N VAL A 124 27.09 -23.63 -1.67
CA VAL A 124 27.05 -24.88 -0.91
C VAL A 124 25.83 -25.64 -1.39
N THR A 125 26.00 -26.90 -1.77
CA THR A 125 24.92 -27.80 -2.20
C THR A 125 23.88 -27.93 -1.09
N THR A 126 22.82 -27.13 -1.14
CA THR A 126 21.61 -27.40 -0.36
C THR A 126 20.39 -26.98 -1.15
N SER A 127 19.61 -27.99 -1.53
CA SER A 127 18.38 -27.88 -2.30
C SER A 127 17.30 -27.21 -1.45
N TYR A 128 17.21 -25.88 -1.50
CA TYR A 128 16.01 -25.16 -1.05
C TYR A 128 15.41 -24.38 -2.22
N VAL A 129 14.15 -24.68 -2.51
CA VAL A 129 13.33 -24.06 -3.55
C VAL A 129 13.03 -22.62 -3.09
N PHE A 130 13.73 -21.64 -3.68
CA PHE A 130 13.40 -20.23 -3.50
C PHE A 130 12.22 -19.87 -4.42
N HIS A 131 11.06 -19.59 -3.82
CA HIS A 131 9.96 -18.95 -4.55
C HIS A 131 10.27 -17.46 -4.73
N SER A 132 10.17 -16.99 -5.96
CA SER A 132 10.49 -15.63 -6.40
C SER A 132 9.59 -14.58 -5.73
N PHE A 133 10.15 -13.77 -4.83
CA PHE A 133 9.54 -12.51 -4.38
C PHE A 133 9.74 -11.44 -5.46
N CYS A 134 8.85 -11.44 -6.46
CA CYS A 134 8.78 -10.36 -7.43
C CYS A 134 7.29 -10.00 -7.58
N SER A 135 6.88 -8.93 -6.92
CA SER A 135 5.50 -8.45 -6.81
C SER A 135 4.55 -9.35 -6.00
N LEU A 136 4.34 -9.01 -4.73
CA LEU A 136 3.15 -9.48 -4.02
C LEU A 136 1.96 -8.59 -4.40
N CYS A 137 1.00 -9.19 -5.10
CA CYS A 137 -0.33 -8.65 -5.28
C CYS A 137 -1.15 -9.07 -4.07
N PHE A 138 -1.53 -8.13 -3.22
CA PHE A 138 -2.39 -8.44 -2.10
C PHE A 138 -3.82 -7.95 -2.36
N LEU A 139 -4.78 -8.86 -2.27
CA LEU A 139 -6.20 -8.52 -2.24
C LEU A 139 -6.54 -8.04 -0.82
N PHE A 140 -7.05 -6.82 -0.69
CA PHE A 140 -7.42 -6.27 0.62
C PHE A 140 -8.92 -6.25 0.86
N LEU A 141 -9.25 -6.52 2.11
CA LEU A 141 -10.54 -6.30 2.74
C LEU A 141 -10.23 -5.52 4.03
N VAL A 142 -10.79 -4.32 4.16
CA VAL A 142 -10.89 -3.67 5.47
C VAL A 142 -11.79 -4.50 6.39
#